data_AF-A0A7X8UAT6-F1
#
_entry.id   AF-A0A7X8UAT6-F1
#
_cell.length_a   1.000
_cell.length_b   1.000
_cell.length_c   1.000
_cell.angle_alpha   90.00
_cell.angle_beta   90.00
_cell.angle_gamma   90.00
#
_symmetry.space_group_name_H-M   'P 1'
#
loop_
_entity.id
_entity.type
_entity.pdbx_description
1 polymer ?
#
loop_
_entity_poly.entity_id
_entity_poly.type
_entity_poly.pdbx_seq_one_letter_code
_entity_poly.pdbx_strand_id
1 'polypeptide(L)'
;MFISKFDSINGKPDEDQIQTWVEGYFQNMVMILNSFFVHVSAAEAVERMAAVPFAQLVTEELEGESEAIISLAVEIINELAATELEFMRAYI
;
A
#
# COMPACT_ATOMS: atom_id res chain seq x y z
N MET A 1 21.66 14.73 3.28
CA MET A 1 20.74 15.43 2.37
C MET A 1 19.72 14.41 1.95
N PHE A 2 18.47 14.57 2.39
CA PHE A 2 17.37 13.71 1.93
C PHE A 2 16.97 14.20 0.54
N ILE A 3 16.84 13.27 -0.41
CA ILE A 3 16.34 13.56 -1.76
C ILE A 3 15.00 12.84 -1.83
N SER A 4 13.93 13.60 -2.09
CA SER A 4 12.60 13.02 -2.21
C SER A 4 12.59 11.97 -3.33
N LYS A 5 11.84 10.89 -3.10
CA LYS A 5 11.50 9.88 -4.10
C LYS A 5 10.58 10.46 -5.19
N PHE A 6 9.95 11.60 -4.95
CA PHE A 6 8.93 12.18 -5.80
C PHE A 6 9.31 13.56 -6.34
N ASP A 7 8.90 13.82 -7.57
CA ASP A 7 9.01 15.09 -8.23
C ASP A 7 8.02 16.10 -7.63
N SER A 8 8.31 17.38 -7.86
CA SER A 8 7.42 18.48 -7.47
C SER A 8 6.94 19.25 -8.68
N ILE A 9 5.63 19.31 -8.88
CA ILE A 9 4.97 20.10 -9.92
C ILE A 9 4.38 21.35 -9.26
N ASN A 10 4.86 22.53 -9.66
CA ASN A 10 4.41 23.82 -9.10
C ASN A 10 4.53 23.92 -7.56
N GLY A 11 5.55 23.29 -6.98
CA GLY A 11 5.79 23.30 -5.53
C GLY A 11 4.87 22.38 -4.73
N LYS A 12 4.11 21.49 -5.40
CA LYS A 12 3.37 20.40 -4.79
C LYS A 12 3.95 19.06 -5.26
N PRO A 13 3.83 17.99 -4.45
CA PRO A 13 4.21 16.66 -4.90
C PRO A 13 3.44 16.24 -6.15
N ASP A 14 4.08 15.47 -7.03
CA ASP A 14 3.42 14.83 -8.17
C ASP A 14 2.53 13.68 -7.67
N GLU A 15 1.23 13.92 -7.62
CA GLU A 15 0.24 12.98 -7.10
C GLU A 15 0.15 11.70 -7.96
N ASP A 16 0.27 11.81 -9.29
CA ASP A 16 0.22 10.66 -10.21
C ASP A 16 1.42 9.73 -10.00
N GLN A 17 2.60 10.32 -9.77
CA GLN A 17 3.81 9.57 -9.47
C GLN A 17 3.71 8.86 -8.11
N ILE A 18 3.15 9.52 -7.10
CA ILE A 18 2.91 8.92 -5.78
C ILE A 18 1.93 7.76 -5.92
N GLN A 19 0.82 7.94 -6.61
CA GLN A 19 -0.16 6.89 -6.85
C GLN A 19 0.46 5.68 -7.53
N THR A 20 1.16 5.89 -8.64
CA THR A 20 1.83 4.81 -9.40
C THR A 20 2.81 4.04 -8.51
N TRP A 21 3.56 4.76 -7.67
CA TRP A 21 4.51 4.15 -6.75
C TRP A 21 3.81 3.30 -5.68
N VAL A 22 2.75 3.81 -5.06
CA VAL A 22 1.98 3.10 -4.02
C VAL A 22 1.30 1.86 -4.59
N GLU A 23 0.72 1.94 -5.78
CA GLU A 23 0.13 0.78 -6.47
C GLU A 23 1.17 -0.32 -6.69
N GLY A 24 2.36 0.04 -7.18
CA GLY A 24 3.46 -0.91 -7.36
C GLY A 24 3.97 -1.50 -6.04
N TYR A 25 4.09 -0.68 -5.00
CA TYR A 25 4.46 -1.13 -3.65
C TYR A 25 3.44 -2.14 -3.09
N PHE A 26 2.14 -1.82 -3.19
CA PHE A 26 1.05 -2.68 -2.74
C PHE A 26 1.02 -4.01 -3.49
N GLN A 27 1.14 -4.00 -4.83
CA GLN A 27 1.18 -5.22 -5.63
C GLN A 27 2.33 -6.15 -5.24
N ASN A 28 3.52 -5.59 -5.00
CA ASN A 28 4.68 -6.36 -4.54
C ASN A 28 4.43 -6.98 -3.17
N MET A 29 3.83 -6.23 -2.23
CA MET A 29 3.46 -6.76 -0.92
C MET A 29 2.45 -7.91 -1.03
N VAL A 30 1.35 -7.72 -1.77
CA VAL A 30 0.30 -8.73 -1.94
C VAL A 30 0.86 -10.00 -2.56
N MET A 31 1.75 -9.88 -3.55
CA MET A 31 2.43 -11.06 -4.14
C MET A 31 3.21 -11.85 -3.08
N ILE A 32 3.98 -11.17 -2.23
CA ILE A 32 4.74 -11.80 -1.15
C ILE A 32 3.79 -12.46 -0.13
N LEU A 33 2.75 -11.73 0.31
CA LEU A 33 1.78 -12.22 1.29
C LEU A 33 1.02 -13.45 0.76
N ASN A 34 0.60 -13.44 -0.49
CA ASN A 34 -0.06 -14.57 -1.13
C ASN A 34 0.84 -15.81 -1.15
N SER A 35 2.17 -15.64 -1.33
CA SER A 35 3.11 -16.76 -1.21
C SER A 35 3.15 -17.36 0.20
N PHE A 36 2.97 -16.56 1.25
CA PHE A 36 2.88 -17.04 2.63
C PHE A 36 1.54 -17.71 2.93
N PHE A 37 0.48 -17.33 2.21
CA PHE A 37 -0.88 -17.81 2.46
C PHE A 37 -1.27 -19.04 1.62
N VAL A 38 -0.38 -19.53 0.75
CA VAL A 38 -0.67 -20.64 -0.19
C VAL A 38 -1.13 -21.95 0.48
N HIS A 39 -0.79 -22.16 1.76
CA HIS A 39 -1.11 -23.38 2.51
C HIS A 39 -2.28 -23.22 3.49
N VAL A 40 -2.89 -22.04 3.57
CA VAL A 40 -4.03 -21.80 4.46
C VAL A 40 -5.35 -21.77 3.69
N SER A 41 -6.46 -21.86 4.42
CA SER A 41 -7.79 -21.71 3.81
C SER A 41 -8.02 -20.29 3.30
N ALA A 42 -8.94 -20.10 2.35
CA ALA A 42 -9.29 -18.77 1.84
C ALA A 42 -9.80 -17.85 2.97
N ALA A 43 -10.59 -18.38 3.91
CA ALA A 43 -11.06 -17.63 5.08
C ALA A 43 -9.90 -17.16 5.96
N GLU A 44 -8.94 -18.04 6.25
CA GLU A 44 -7.75 -17.68 7.02
C GLU A 44 -6.84 -16.70 6.26
N ALA A 45 -6.72 -16.81 4.93
CA ALA A 45 -6.00 -15.85 4.12
C ALA A 45 -6.61 -14.45 4.20
N VAL A 46 -7.95 -14.33 4.16
CA VAL A 46 -8.66 -13.06 4.35
C VAL A 46 -8.41 -12.47 5.74
N GLU A 47 -8.48 -13.28 6.80
CA GLU A 47 -8.20 -12.82 8.16
C GLU A 47 -6.77 -12.30 8.30
N ARG A 48 -5.79 -13.02 7.73
CA ARG A 48 -4.38 -12.62 7.77
C ARG A 48 -4.11 -11.37 6.93
N MET A 49 -4.67 -11.26 5.73
CA MET A 49 -4.55 -10.07 4.89
C MET A 49 -5.15 -8.85 5.59
N ALA A 50 -6.31 -8.99 6.25
CA ALA A 50 -6.98 -7.90 6.96
C ALA A 50 -6.20 -7.40 8.18
N ALA A 51 -5.30 -8.22 8.73
CA ALA A 51 -4.44 -7.85 9.85
C ALA A 51 -3.14 -7.14 9.43
N VAL A 52 -2.86 -7.03 8.13
CA VAL A 52 -1.64 -6.38 7.62
C VAL A 52 -1.73 -4.86 7.83
N PRO A 53 -0.73 -4.23 8.49
CA PRO A 53 -0.76 -2.80 8.76
C PRO A 53 -0.21 -2.00 7.56
N PHE A 54 -0.89 -2.05 6.41
CA PHE A 54 -0.43 -1.43 5.16
C PHE A 54 -0.08 0.07 5.30
N ALA A 55 -0.93 0.83 6.00
CA ALA A 55 -0.69 2.26 6.26
C ALA A 55 0.61 2.51 7.05
N GLN A 56 0.92 1.66 8.04
CA GLN A 56 2.17 1.78 8.79
C GLN A 56 3.37 1.44 7.90
N LEU A 57 3.28 0.36 7.14
CA LEU A 57 4.38 -0.12 6.29
C LEU A 57 4.74 0.89 5.19
N VAL A 58 3.75 1.51 4.55
CA VAL A 58 4.02 2.57 3.56
C VAL A 58 4.59 3.83 4.21
N THR A 59 4.15 4.17 5.42
CA THR A 59 4.68 5.33 6.17
C THR A 59 6.15 5.13 6.51
N GLU A 60 6.53 3.93 6.95
CA GLU A 60 7.92 3.55 7.24
C GLU A 60 8.78 3.58 5.96
N GLU A 61 8.26 3.09 4.83
CA GLU A 61 8.98 3.10 3.55
C GLU A 61 9.18 4.53 2.99
N LEU A 62 8.35 5.49 3.41
CA LEU A 62 8.42 6.90 3.03
C LEU A 62 9.02 7.80 4.12
N GLU A 63 9.76 7.22 5.08
CA GLU A 63 10.43 8.00 6.12
C GLU A 63 11.31 9.11 5.52
N GLY A 64 11.11 10.34 5.99
CA GLY A 64 11.81 11.54 5.52
C GLY A 64 11.07 12.32 4.43
N GLU A 65 10.03 11.75 3.81
CA GLU A 65 9.15 12.50 2.92
C GLU A 65 8.29 13.53 3.66
N SER A 66 7.71 14.45 2.90
CA SER A 66 6.78 15.43 3.45
C SER A 66 5.48 14.76 3.95
N GLU A 67 4.86 15.37 4.95
CA GLU A 67 3.57 14.92 5.50
C GLU A 67 2.47 14.82 4.43
N ALA A 68 2.50 15.70 3.43
CA ALA A 68 1.56 15.67 2.31
C ALA A 68 1.71 14.39 1.46
N ILE A 69 2.96 13.98 1.19
CA ILE A 69 3.27 12.76 0.43
C ILE A 69 2.83 11.52 1.23
N ILE A 70 3.20 11.47 2.51
CA ILE A 70 2.88 10.34 3.39
C ILE A 70 1.35 10.20 3.52
N SER A 71 0.64 11.32 3.73
CA SER A 71 -0.82 11.30 3.87
C SER A 71 -1.50 10.78 2.61
N LEU A 72 -1.09 11.25 1.43
CA LEU A 72 -1.63 10.77 0.16
C LEU A 72 -1.33 9.28 -0.06
N ALA A 73 -0.10 8.84 0.24
CA ALA A 73 0.27 7.45 0.09
C ALA A 73 -0.53 6.52 1.03
N VAL A 74 -0.78 6.96 2.27
CA VAL A 74 -1.60 6.24 3.24
C VAL A 74 -3.07 6.16 2.79
N GLU A 75 -3.62 7.23 2.22
CA GLU A 75 -4.97 7.22 1.65
C GLU A 75 -5.10 6.17 0.54
N ILE A 76 -4.21 6.24 -0.45
CA ILE A 76 -4.21 5.34 -1.61
C ILE A 76 -4.04 3.88 -1.17
N ILE A 77 -3.10 3.58 -0.27
CA ILE A 77 -2.86 2.18 0.13
C ILE A 77 -4.03 1.60 0.93
N ASN A 78 -4.75 2.42 1.70
CA ASN A 78 -5.93 1.97 2.43
C ASN A 78 -7.09 1.66 1.48
N GLU A 79 -7.29 2.46 0.42
CA GLU A 79 -8.30 2.18 -0.61
C GLU A 79 -7.99 0.89 -1.37
N LEU A 80 -6.72 0.69 -1.76
CA LEU A 80 -6.26 -0.54 -2.41
C LEU A 80 -6.47 -1.77 -1.50
N ALA A 81 -6.06 -1.68 -0.23
CA ALA A 81 -6.21 -2.77 0.73
C ALA A 81 -7.69 -3.10 0.99
N ALA A 82 -8.56 -2.09 1.11
CA ALA A 82 -10.00 -2.29 1.29
C ALA A 82 -10.63 -3.00 0.08
N THR A 83 -10.25 -2.57 -1.12
CA THR A 83 -10.71 -3.16 -2.40
C THR A 83 -10.25 -4.61 -2.54
N GLU A 84 -8.98 -4.90 -2.25
CA GLU A 84 -8.44 -6.27 -2.31
C GLU A 84 -9.16 -7.18 -1.31
N LEU A 85 -9.40 -6.71 -0.08
CA LEU A 85 -10.14 -7.48 0.91
C LEU A 85 -11.60 -7.74 0.52
N GLU A 86 -12.25 -6.79 -0.14
CA GLU A 86 -13.59 -6.99 -0.71
C GLU A 86 -13.57 -8.11 -1.76
N PHE A 87 -12.60 -8.05 -2.69
CA PHE A 87 -12.42 -9.10 -3.69
C PHE A 87 -12.16 -10.47 -3.06
N MET A 88 -11.25 -10.57 -2.10
CA MET A 88 -10.95 -11.84 -1.44
C MET A 88 -12.17 -12.40 -0.71
N ARG A 89 -12.97 -11.55 -0.05
CA ARG A 89 -14.20 -11.96 0.65
C ARG A 89 -15.27 -12.48 -0.29
N ALA A 90 -15.33 -12.00 -1.54
CA ALA A 90 -16.30 -12.48 -2.53
C ALA A 90 -16.07 -13.95 -2.95
N TYR A 91 -14.91 -14.54 -2.64
CA TYR A 91 -14.60 -15.95 -2.92
C TYR A 91 -14.96 -16.92 -1.78
N ILE A 92 -15.46 -16.42 -0.65
CA ILE A 92 -15.85 -17.20 0.53
C ILE A 92 -17.38 -17.25 0.61
#